data_AF-A0A0D7K4U3-F1
#
_entry.id   AF-A0A0D7K4U3-F1
#
_cell.length_a   1.000
_cell.length_b   1.000
_cell.length_c   1.000
_cell.angle_alpha   90.00
_cell.angle_beta   90.00
_cell.angle_gamma   90.00
#
_symmetry.space_group_name_H-M   'P 1'
#
loop_
_entity.id
_entity.type
_entity.pdbx_description
1 polymer ?
#
loop_
_entity_poly.entity_id
_entity_poly.type
_entity_poly.pdbx_seq_one_letter_code
_entity_poly.pdbx_strand_id
1 'polypeptide(L)'
;MLGWVGCAAAGAAWAQPAPAPSAERQTALVRMVRQDCGSCHGMRLTGGLGPAITPQALEGKPLLSMASTIYGGRPGTPMPGWSAMLTLEEAHWVAQQLAEGFPEESRRPAR
;
A
#
# COMPACT_ATOMS: atom_id res chain seq x y z
N MET A 1 1.91 58.84 16.81
CA MET A 1 2.23 57.75 15.86
C MET A 1 1.89 56.43 16.55
N LEU A 2 0.65 55.95 16.44
CA LEU A 2 0.26 54.64 17.00
C LEU A 2 0.67 53.55 16.01
N GLY A 3 1.77 52.86 16.31
CA GLY A 3 2.22 51.69 15.55
C GLY A 3 1.40 50.46 15.91
N TRP A 4 0.67 49.91 14.94
CA TRP A 4 0.03 48.60 15.05
C TRP A 4 1.06 47.53 14.69
N VAL A 5 1.49 46.74 15.66
CA VAL A 5 2.26 45.51 15.42
C VAL A 5 1.25 44.43 15.03
N GLY A 6 1.21 44.08 13.75
CA GLY A 6 0.38 43.00 13.23
C GLY A 6 0.99 41.64 13.57
N CYS A 7 0.22 40.79 14.26
CA CYS A 7 0.51 39.37 14.41
C CYS A 7 0.36 38.67 13.07
N ALA A 8 1.45 38.17 12.50
CA ALA A 8 1.41 37.27 11.35
C ALA A 8 1.01 35.87 11.81
N ALA A 9 -0.18 35.41 11.41
CA ALA A 9 -0.61 34.03 11.61
C ALA A 9 0.15 33.12 10.63
N ALA A 10 0.98 32.22 11.16
CA ALA A 10 1.60 31.15 10.38
C ALA A 10 0.51 30.15 9.96
N GLY A 11 0.27 30.02 8.65
CA GLY A 11 -0.69 29.07 8.11
C GLY A 11 -0.24 27.62 8.36
N ALA A 12 -1.13 26.81 8.91
CA ALA A 12 -0.95 25.36 9.00
C ALA A 12 -0.88 24.78 7.58
N ALA A 13 0.24 24.17 7.23
CA ALA A 13 0.38 23.42 5.99
C ALA A 13 -0.37 22.08 6.15
N TRP A 14 -1.49 21.94 5.46
CA TRP A 14 -2.23 20.69 5.39
C TRP A 14 -1.44 19.73 4.51
N ALA A 15 -0.99 18.61 5.08
CA ALA A 15 -0.34 17.56 4.30
C ALA A 15 -1.35 17.03 3.26
N GLN A 16 -1.06 17.29 1.99
CA GLN A 16 -1.85 16.77 0.89
C GLN A 16 -1.64 15.25 0.84
N PRO A 17 -2.70 14.43 0.70
CA PRO A 17 -2.52 13.01 0.46
C PRO A 17 -1.67 12.82 -0.80
N ALA A 18 -0.69 11.91 -0.73
CA ALA A 18 0.16 11.61 -1.87
C ALA A 18 -0.71 11.19 -3.07
N PRO A 19 -0.39 11.65 -4.29
CA PRO A 19 -1.14 11.25 -5.47
C PRO A 19 -1.07 9.73 -5.65
N ALA A 20 -2.18 9.14 -6.09
CA ALA A 20 -2.19 7.72 -6.43
C ALA A 20 -1.17 7.42 -7.56
N PRO A 21 -0.59 6.20 -7.61
CA PRO A 21 0.29 5.82 -8.71
C PRO A 21 -0.41 5.94 -10.07
N SER A 22 0.36 6.14 -11.15
CA SER A 22 -0.20 6.14 -12.51
C SER A 22 -0.92 4.83 -12.82
N ALA A 23 -1.88 4.83 -13.76
CA ALA A 23 -2.64 3.63 -14.11
C ALA A 23 -1.74 2.46 -14.57
N GLU A 24 -0.66 2.76 -15.31
CA GLU A 24 0.35 1.79 -15.70
C GLU A 24 1.05 1.21 -14.47
N ARG A 25 1.41 2.07 -13.51
CA ARG A 25 2.08 1.63 -12.29
C ARG A 25 1.16 0.81 -11.39
N GLN A 26 -0.11 1.19 -11.26
CA GLN A 26 -1.12 0.40 -10.56
C GLN A 26 -1.24 -1.00 -11.16
N THR A 27 -1.24 -1.12 -12.49
CA THR A 27 -1.27 -2.43 -13.18
C THR A 27 -0.04 -3.28 -12.82
N ALA A 28 1.15 -2.68 -12.79
CA ALA A 28 2.37 -3.39 -12.38
C ALA A 28 2.33 -3.82 -10.91
N LEU A 29 1.84 -2.97 -10.01
CA LEU A 29 1.67 -3.29 -8.59
C LEU A 29 0.66 -4.40 -8.36
N VAL A 30 -0.48 -4.38 -9.07
CA VAL A 30 -1.49 -5.45 -8.99
C VAL A 30 -0.88 -6.78 -9.42
N ARG A 31 -0.18 -6.81 -10.56
CA ARG A 31 0.51 -8.02 -11.02
C ARG A 31 1.54 -8.52 -10.00
N MET A 32 2.38 -7.63 -9.48
CA MET A 32 3.37 -7.94 -8.46
C MET A 32 2.72 -8.59 -7.23
N VAL A 33 1.67 -7.99 -6.66
CA VAL A 33 1.00 -8.57 -5.49
C VAL A 33 0.37 -9.92 -5.81
N ARG A 34 -0.28 -10.06 -6.97
CA ARG A 34 -0.93 -11.32 -7.36
C ARG A 34 0.05 -12.45 -7.62
N GLN A 35 1.17 -12.17 -8.27
CA GLN A 35 2.15 -13.19 -8.63
C GLN A 35 3.12 -13.48 -7.48
N ASP A 36 3.64 -12.43 -6.85
CA ASP A 36 4.74 -12.56 -5.90
C ASP A 36 4.24 -12.77 -4.48
N CYS A 37 3.27 -11.96 -4.00
CA CYS A 37 2.66 -12.19 -2.69
C CYS A 37 1.69 -13.39 -2.73
N GLY A 38 0.97 -13.57 -3.84
CA GLY A 38 0.04 -14.68 -4.03
C GLY A 38 0.71 -16.06 -3.99
N SER A 39 2.01 -16.16 -4.25
CA SER A 39 2.77 -17.42 -4.09
C SER A 39 2.68 -18.03 -2.68
N CYS A 40 2.64 -17.17 -1.65
CA CYS A 40 2.53 -17.57 -0.25
C CYS A 40 1.11 -17.40 0.30
N HIS A 41 0.46 -16.30 -0.07
CA HIS A 41 -0.86 -15.91 0.44
C HIS A 41 -2.03 -16.46 -0.42
N GLY A 42 -1.73 -17.29 -1.41
CA GLY A 42 -2.67 -17.81 -2.40
C GLY A 42 -2.96 -16.80 -3.51
N MET A 43 -3.19 -17.26 -4.75
CA MET A 43 -3.47 -16.37 -5.91
C MET A 43 -4.72 -15.49 -5.73
N ARG A 44 -5.65 -15.93 -4.86
CA ARG A 44 -6.84 -15.18 -4.45
C ARG A 44 -6.68 -14.43 -3.12
N LEU A 45 -5.46 -14.41 -2.57
CA LEU A 45 -5.10 -13.77 -1.30
C LEU A 45 -5.82 -14.33 -0.05
N THR A 46 -6.43 -15.51 -0.19
CA THR A 46 -7.23 -16.20 0.84
C THR A 46 -6.39 -17.03 1.82
N GLY A 47 -5.06 -16.97 1.74
CA GLY A 47 -4.12 -17.72 2.56
C GLY A 47 -3.63 -19.01 1.90
N GLY A 48 -2.59 -19.59 2.50
CA GLY A 48 -1.88 -20.79 2.06
C GLY A 48 -0.72 -21.09 2.99
N LEU A 49 0.51 -20.95 2.49
CA LEU A 49 1.71 -20.97 3.33
C LEU A 49 1.77 -19.76 4.26
N GLY A 50 1.34 -18.59 3.76
CA GLY A 50 1.13 -17.37 4.53
C GLY A 50 -0.34 -17.20 4.96
N PRO A 51 -0.62 -16.30 5.91
CA PRO A 51 -1.99 -16.00 6.34
C PRO A 51 -2.82 -15.38 5.20
N ALA A 52 -4.14 -15.37 5.31
CA ALA A 52 -4.97 -14.58 4.40
C ALA A 52 -4.64 -13.08 4.52
N ILE A 53 -4.70 -12.37 3.40
CA ILE A 53 -4.57 -10.89 3.33
C ILE A 53 -5.77 -10.27 2.61
N THR A 54 -6.96 -10.85 2.86
CA THR A 54 -8.25 -10.31 2.42
C THR A 54 -8.70 -9.16 3.32
N PRO A 55 -9.68 -8.35 2.90
CA PRO A 55 -10.27 -7.29 3.74
C PRO A 55 -10.66 -7.79 5.13
N GLN A 56 -11.32 -8.96 5.21
CA GLN A 56 -11.76 -9.55 6.47
C GLN A 56 -10.59 -9.96 7.36
N ALA A 57 -9.51 -10.51 6.78
CA ALA A 57 -8.33 -10.89 7.55
C ALA A 57 -7.50 -9.68 8.02
N LEU A 58 -7.66 -8.53 7.35
CA LEU A 58 -6.95 -7.30 7.63
C LEU A 58 -7.78 -6.28 8.43
N GLU A 59 -9.01 -6.63 8.81
CA GLU A 59 -9.91 -5.75 9.56
C GLU A 59 -9.23 -5.20 10.83
N GLY A 60 -9.37 -3.89 11.06
CA GLY A 60 -8.78 -3.20 12.21
C GLY A 60 -7.27 -3.00 12.15
N LYS A 61 -6.56 -3.48 11.11
CA LYS A 61 -5.12 -3.24 10.97
C LYS A 61 -4.88 -1.81 10.43
N PRO A 62 -3.98 -1.02 11.05
CA PRO A 62 -3.66 0.31 10.53
C PRO A 62 -2.93 0.24 9.19
N LEU A 63 -3.36 1.06 8.22
CA LEU A 63 -2.77 1.11 6.88
C LEU A 63 -1.26 1.37 6.90
N LEU A 64 -0.78 2.28 7.76
CA LEU A 64 0.65 2.57 7.89
C LEU A 64 1.46 1.37 8.42
N SER A 65 0.87 0.56 9.30
CA SER A 65 1.50 -0.67 9.80
C SER A 65 1.58 -1.73 8.70
N MET A 66 0.51 -1.88 7.92
CA MET A 66 0.49 -2.74 6.74
C MET A 66 1.51 -2.29 5.70
N ALA A 67 1.56 -1.01 5.38
CA ALA A 67 2.52 -0.43 4.44
C ALA A 67 3.97 -0.66 4.89
N SER A 68 4.27 -0.44 6.17
CA SER A 68 5.60 -0.70 6.75
C SER A 68 5.97 -2.17 6.65
N THR A 69 5.01 -3.07 6.87
CA THR A 69 5.19 -4.52 6.75
C THR A 69 5.43 -4.94 5.30
N ILE A 70 4.71 -4.36 4.33
CA ILE A 70 4.93 -4.60 2.89
C ILE A 70 6.31 -4.07 2.49
N TYR A 71 6.66 -2.86 2.90
CA TYR A 71 7.91 -2.23 2.53
C TYR A 71 9.13 -2.97 3.10
N GLY A 72 9.11 -3.28 4.40
CA GLY A 72 10.24 -3.84 5.14
C GLY A 72 10.22 -5.36 5.38
N GLY A 73 9.10 -6.02 5.10
CA GLY A 73 8.90 -7.44 5.41
C GLY A 73 8.64 -7.69 6.89
N ARG A 74 8.69 -8.96 7.30
CA ARG A 74 8.54 -9.37 8.71
C ARG A 74 9.77 -10.16 9.16
N PRO A 75 10.68 -9.55 9.95
CA PRO A 75 11.87 -10.22 10.47
C PRO A 75 11.52 -11.52 11.19
N GLY A 76 12.34 -12.55 10.98
CA GLY A 76 12.11 -13.88 11.56
C GLY A 76 10.98 -14.68 10.89
N THR A 77 10.44 -14.21 9.77
CA THR A 77 9.46 -14.95 8.96
C THR A 77 9.90 -15.01 7.48
N PRO A 78 9.31 -15.90 6.67
CA PRO A 78 9.57 -15.94 5.24
C PRO A 78 9.04 -14.73 4.44
N MET A 79 8.31 -13.79 5.06
CA MET A 79 7.76 -12.62 4.36
C MET A 79 8.86 -11.57 4.12
N PRO A 80 9.37 -11.42 2.88
CA PRO A 80 10.46 -10.52 2.58
C PRO A 80 9.98 -9.06 2.56
N GLY A 81 10.92 -8.12 2.60
CA GLY A 81 10.65 -6.71 2.28
C GLY A 81 10.65 -6.46 0.78
N TRP A 82 9.82 -5.52 0.36
CA TRP A 82 9.62 -5.18 -1.06
C TRP A 82 10.15 -3.80 -1.45
N SER A 83 10.91 -3.14 -0.56
CA SER A 83 11.51 -1.82 -0.78
C SER A 83 12.43 -1.70 -2.00
N ALA A 84 12.93 -2.82 -2.54
CA ALA A 84 13.70 -2.86 -3.78
C ALA A 84 12.82 -2.71 -5.05
N MET A 85 11.50 -2.88 -4.93
CA MET A 85 10.54 -2.93 -6.04
C MET A 85 9.42 -1.88 -5.96
N LEU A 86 9.21 -1.28 -4.79
CA LEU A 86 8.18 -0.27 -4.57
C LEU A 86 8.63 0.80 -3.57
N THR A 87 8.04 1.98 -3.67
CA THR A 87 8.23 3.07 -2.68
C THR A 87 7.34 2.87 -1.46
N LEU A 88 7.56 3.65 -0.39
CA LEU A 88 6.70 3.59 0.78
C LEU A 88 5.27 4.06 0.47
N GLU A 89 5.11 5.05 -0.41
CA GLU A 89 3.82 5.53 -0.89
C GLU A 89 3.08 4.44 -1.69
N GLU A 90 3.80 3.69 -2.53
CA GLU A 90 3.24 2.54 -3.25
C GLU A 90 2.86 1.39 -2.30
N ALA A 91 3.66 1.13 -1.26
CA ALA A 91 3.29 0.17 -0.21
C ALA A 91 2.02 0.60 0.53
N HIS A 92 1.86 1.90 0.78
CA HIS A 92 0.64 2.45 1.38
C HIS A 92 -0.56 2.29 0.45
N TRP A 93 -0.39 2.56 -0.85
CA TRP A 93 -1.43 2.31 -1.84
C TRP A 93 -1.83 0.83 -1.89
N VAL A 94 -0.86 -0.10 -1.90
CA VAL A 94 -1.14 -1.55 -1.83
C VAL A 94 -1.90 -1.91 -0.55
N ALA A 95 -1.51 -1.36 0.59
CA ALA A 95 -2.20 -1.56 1.86
C ALA A 95 -3.67 -1.11 1.79
N GLN A 96 -3.94 0.05 1.17
CA GLN A 96 -5.32 0.53 0.96
C GLN A 96 -6.12 -0.44 0.08
N GLN A 97 -5.55 -0.85 -1.06
CA GLN A 97 -6.22 -1.80 -1.95
C GLN A 97 -6.50 -3.15 -1.27
N LEU A 98 -5.60 -3.64 -0.41
CA LEU A 98 -5.82 -4.89 0.34
C LEU A 98 -6.96 -4.77 1.35
N ALA A 99 -7.08 -3.62 2.01
CA ALA A 99 -8.15 -3.34 2.98
C ALA A 99 -9.52 -3.18 2.29
N GLU A 100 -9.56 -2.65 1.08
CA GLU A 100 -10.80 -2.41 0.32
C GLU A 100 -11.25 -3.62 -0.53
N GLY A 101 -10.31 -4.51 -0.84
CA GLY A 101 -10.52 -5.65 -1.72
C GLY A 101 -9.59 -5.55 -2.93
N PHE A 102 -8.54 -6.37 -2.92
CA PHE A 102 -7.46 -6.19 -3.88
C PHE A 102 -7.92 -6.48 -5.32
N PRO A 103 -7.57 -5.63 -6.31
CA PRO A 103 -7.95 -5.86 -7.71
C PRO A 103 -7.45 -7.21 -8.24
N GLU A 104 -8.22 -7.83 -9.12
CA GLU A 104 -7.74 -8.95 -9.93
C GLU A 104 -6.80 -8.45 -11.02
N GLU A 105 -5.85 -9.28 -11.46
CA GLU A 105 -5.01 -8.97 -12.61
C GLU A 105 -5.88 -8.96 -13.88
N SER A 106 -5.81 -7.87 -14.65
CA SER A 106 -6.49 -7.78 -15.93
C SER A 106 -5.91 -8.81 -16.90
N ARG A 107 -6.72 -9.82 -17.26
CA ARG A 107 -6.32 -10.78 -18.29
C ARG A 107 -6.11 -10.06 -19.61
N ARG A 108 -4.86 -9.95 -20.06
CA ARG A 108 -4.60 -9.73 -21.48
C ARG A 108 -5.10 -10.97 -22.25
N PRO A 109 -5.83 -10.79 -23.37
CA PRO A 109 -6.15 -11.92 -24.23
C PRO A 109 -4.87 -12.62 -24.66
N ALA A 110 -4.89 -13.96 -24.69
CA ALA A 110 -3.80 -14.75 -25.23
C ALA A 110 -3.55 -14.26 -26.66
N ARG A 111 -2.31 -13.88 -26.92
CA ARG A 111 -1.87 -13.39 -28.23
C ARG A 111 -1.74 -14.55 -29.20
#